data_AF-A0A356QEV6-F1
#
_entry.id   AF-A0A356QEV6-F1
#
_cell.length_a   1.000
_cell.length_b   1.000
_cell.length_c   1.000
_cell.angle_alpha   90.00
_cell.angle_beta   90.00
_cell.angle_gamma   90.00
#
_symmetry.space_group_name_H-M   'P 1'
#
loop_
_entity.id
_entity.type
_entity.pdbx_description
1 polymer ?
#
loop_
_entity_poly.entity_id
_entity_poly.type
_entity_poly.pdbx_seq_one_letter_code
_entity_poly.pdbx_strand_id
1 'polypeptide(L)'
;AAPSPRAAVEGAGGAPTQAQISGLIEQHCTQCHARNPEHAGFSAPPAGYAFDSWDDILGHKAQIQQVVGSRYMPLGNITNMSDEERDIIAAWEE
;
A
#
# COMPACT_ATOMS: atom_id res chain seq x y z
N ALA A 1 -14.24 23.56 22.32
CA ALA A 1 -13.55 22.34 21.86
C ALA A 1 -14.60 21.47 21.15
N ALA A 2 -14.45 21.26 19.84
CA ALA A 2 -15.28 20.32 19.10
C ALA A 2 -14.41 19.11 18.76
N PRO A 3 -14.87 17.87 18.99
CA PRO A 3 -14.07 16.68 18.67
C PRO A 3 -14.02 16.44 17.15
N SER A 4 -12.83 16.17 16.64
CA SER A 4 -12.60 15.65 15.28
C SER A 4 -13.18 14.24 15.13
N PRO A 5 -13.79 13.91 13.98
CA PRO A 5 -13.83 12.53 13.54
C PRO A 5 -12.58 12.27 12.71
N ARG A 6 -11.56 11.68 13.35
CA ARG A 6 -10.75 10.70 12.64
C ARG A 6 -11.75 9.69 12.08
N ALA A 7 -11.92 9.70 10.77
CA ALA A 7 -12.81 8.78 10.10
C ALA A 7 -12.46 7.36 10.57
N ALA A 8 -13.49 6.74 11.13
CA ALA A 8 -13.59 5.37 11.58
C ALA A 8 -12.58 4.42 10.92
N VAL A 9 -11.61 3.96 11.71
CA VAL A 9 -11.07 2.61 11.52
C VAL A 9 -12.08 1.64 12.13
N GLU A 10 -13.22 1.51 11.47
CA GLU A 10 -14.19 0.44 11.74
C GLU A 10 -14.04 -0.65 10.68
N GLY A 11 -13.84 -1.87 11.17
CA GLY A 11 -13.64 -3.11 10.42
C GLY A 11 -12.72 -4.04 11.23
N ALA A 12 -13.12 -4.64 12.35
CA ALA A 12 -14.20 -5.62 12.53
C ALA A 12 -14.03 -6.87 11.64
N GLY A 13 -13.16 -7.80 12.06
CA GLY A 13 -13.26 -9.26 11.84
C GLY A 13 -13.40 -9.84 10.42
N GLY A 14 -13.36 -9.02 9.36
CA GLY A 14 -13.51 -9.43 7.97
C GLY A 14 -12.25 -9.16 7.15
N ALA A 15 -12.16 -9.80 5.98
CA ALA A 15 -11.07 -9.58 5.05
C ALA A 15 -10.98 -8.08 4.65
N PRO A 16 -9.76 -7.54 4.43
CA PRO A 16 -9.56 -6.18 3.96
C PRO A 16 -10.34 -5.88 2.69
N THR A 17 -10.93 -4.69 2.61
CA THR A 17 -11.64 -4.23 1.41
C THR A 17 -10.66 -3.69 0.35
N GLN A 18 -11.06 -3.74 -0.92
CA GLN A 18 -10.35 -3.08 -2.02
C GLN A 18 -9.98 -1.62 -1.71
N ALA A 19 -10.89 -0.84 -1.12
CA ALA A 19 -10.65 0.57 -0.80
C ALA A 19 -9.54 0.75 0.26
N GLN A 20 -9.51 -0.12 1.27
CA GLN A 20 -8.45 -0.12 2.27
C GLN A 20 -7.09 -0.46 1.65
N ILE A 21 -7.03 -1.50 0.82
CA ILE A 21 -5.78 -1.90 0.15
C ILE A 21 -5.30 -0.80 -0.79
N SER A 22 -6.18 -0.25 -1.62
CA SER A 22 -5.83 0.83 -2.55
C SER A 22 -5.28 2.06 -1.82
N GLY A 23 -5.88 2.44 -0.69
CA GLY A 23 -5.39 3.54 0.14
C GLY A 23 -4.01 3.29 0.73
N LEU A 24 -3.73 2.08 1.20
CA LEU A 24 -2.40 1.70 1.71
C LEU A 24 -1.33 1.72 0.60
N ILE A 25 -1.67 1.24 -0.60
CA ILE A 25 -0.76 1.25 -1.75
C ILE A 25 -0.49 2.68 -2.22
N GLU A 26 -1.51 3.53 -2.29
CA GLU A 26 -1.36 4.94 -2.63
C GLU A 26 -0.48 5.67 -1.60
N GLN A 27 -0.66 5.39 -0.31
CA GLN A 27 0.11 6.04 0.75
C GLN A 27 1.58 5.63 0.77
N HIS A 28 1.88 4.36 0.46
CA HIS A 28 3.19 3.78 0.73
C HIS A 28 4.00 3.37 -0.51
N CYS A 29 3.38 3.25 -1.68
CA CYS A 29 4.00 2.63 -2.84
C CYS A 29 4.10 3.58 -4.05
N THR A 30 3.06 4.36 -4.33
CA THR A 30 2.93 5.10 -5.61
C THR A 30 3.98 6.21 -5.80
N GLN A 31 4.53 6.78 -4.72
CA GLN A 31 5.63 7.76 -4.82
C GLN A 31 6.82 7.27 -5.67
N CYS A 32 7.11 5.96 -5.61
CA CYS A 32 8.15 5.32 -6.42
C CYS A 32 7.57 4.39 -7.50
N HIS A 33 6.41 3.78 -7.26
CA HIS A 33 5.79 2.76 -8.11
C HIS A 33 4.55 3.27 -8.88
N ALA A 34 4.46 4.56 -9.19
CA ALA A 34 3.52 5.06 -10.20
C ALA A 34 4.14 4.97 -11.60
N ARG A 35 3.32 4.97 -12.66
CA ARG A 35 3.80 5.13 -14.05
C ARG A 35 4.63 6.39 -14.23
N ASN A 36 4.28 7.44 -13.48
CA ASN A 36 5.03 8.69 -13.41
C ASN A 36 5.42 8.97 -11.94
N PRO A 37 6.54 8.40 -11.45
CA PRO A 37 6.95 8.55 -10.06
C PRO A 37 7.18 10.01 -9.67
N GLU A 38 6.82 10.36 -8.44
CA GLU A 38 7.04 11.70 -7.89
C GLU A 38 8.38 11.79 -7.14
N HIS A 39 8.89 10.66 -6.65
CA HIS A 39 10.15 10.61 -5.92
C HIS A 39 11.33 10.85 -6.88
N ALA A 40 12.10 11.92 -6.65
CA ALA A 40 13.17 12.40 -7.54
C ALA A 40 14.27 11.36 -7.89
N GLY A 41 14.39 10.30 -7.10
CA GLY A 41 15.29 9.17 -7.37
C GLY A 41 14.81 8.19 -8.46
N PHE A 42 13.59 8.34 -8.98
CA PHE A 42 12.99 7.42 -9.93
C PHE A 42 12.39 8.17 -11.12
N SER A 43 12.83 7.83 -12.33
CA SER A 43 12.25 8.34 -13.59
C SER A 43 11.22 7.38 -14.19
N ALA A 44 11.09 6.18 -13.62
CA ALA A 44 10.17 5.12 -14.02
C ALA A 44 9.95 4.19 -12.81
N PRO A 45 8.82 3.47 -12.73
CA PRO A 45 8.56 2.53 -11.65
C PRO A 45 9.64 1.43 -11.58
N PRO A 46 10.21 1.16 -10.40
CA PRO A 46 11.23 0.13 -10.22
C PRO A 46 10.76 -1.24 -10.71
N ALA A 47 11.60 -1.91 -11.49
CA ALA A 47 11.32 -3.21 -12.09
C ALA A 47 10.02 -3.29 -12.92
N GLY A 48 9.47 -2.14 -13.33
CA GLY A 48 8.23 -2.06 -14.10
C GLY A 48 6.95 -2.25 -13.29
N TYR A 49 7.03 -2.33 -11.96
CA TYR A 49 5.84 -2.45 -11.10
C TYR A 49 5.19 -1.08 -10.90
N ALA A 50 4.11 -0.84 -11.65
CA ALA A 50 3.29 0.35 -11.54
C ALA A 50 1.97 0.03 -10.82
N PHE A 51 1.50 0.91 -9.94
CA PHE A 51 0.30 0.69 -9.12
C PHE A 51 -0.71 1.85 -9.26
N ASP A 52 -0.95 2.29 -10.49
CA ASP A 52 -1.87 3.40 -10.78
C ASP A 52 -3.36 2.97 -10.79
N SER A 53 -3.64 1.66 -10.90
CA SER A 53 -4.99 1.11 -10.96
C SER A 53 -5.16 -0.13 -10.10
N TRP A 54 -6.41 -0.46 -9.76
CA TRP A 54 -6.72 -1.67 -9.00
C TRP A 54 -6.29 -2.95 -9.74
N ASP A 55 -6.50 -3.02 -11.05
CA ASP A 55 -6.07 -4.16 -11.87
C ASP A 55 -4.54 -4.34 -11.82
N ASP A 56 -3.77 -3.25 -11.85
CA ASP A 56 -2.32 -3.31 -11.72
C ASP A 56 -1.90 -3.83 -10.32
N ILE A 57 -2.57 -3.36 -9.26
CA ILE A 57 -2.34 -3.80 -7.88
C ILE A 57 -2.67 -5.30 -7.72
N LEU A 58 -3.84 -5.72 -8.20
CA LEU A 58 -4.30 -7.11 -8.11
C LEU A 58 -3.37 -8.05 -8.90
N GLY A 59 -2.93 -7.64 -10.08
CA GLY A 59 -1.97 -8.39 -10.90
C GLY A 59 -0.60 -8.63 -10.22
N HIS A 60 -0.29 -7.86 -9.17
CA HIS A 60 0.97 -7.93 -8.43
C HIS A 60 0.80 -8.27 -6.94
N LYS A 61 -0.40 -8.72 -6.53
CA LYS A 61 -0.75 -9.03 -5.15
C LYS A 61 0.29 -9.89 -4.42
N ALA A 62 0.67 -11.02 -5.01
CA ALA A 62 1.60 -11.96 -4.38
C ALA A 62 2.98 -11.32 -4.10
N GLN A 63 3.48 -10.53 -5.05
CA GLN A 63 4.73 -9.80 -4.92
C GLN A 63 4.63 -8.72 -3.84
N ILE A 64 3.54 -7.95 -3.83
CA ILE A 64 3.25 -6.93 -2.83
C ILE A 64 3.28 -7.55 -1.43
N GLN A 65 2.51 -8.62 -1.21
CA GLN A 65 2.46 -9.33 0.07
C GLN A 65 3.82 -9.86 0.51
N GLN A 66 4.61 -10.42 -0.42
CA GLN A 66 5.95 -10.92 -0.13
C GLN A 66 6.91 -9.80 0.31
N VAL A 67 6.96 -8.68 -0.41
CA VAL A 67 7.90 -7.59 -0.10
C VAL A 67 7.48 -6.79 1.14
N VAL A 68 6.17 -6.69 1.40
CA VAL A 68 5.61 -6.06 2.60
C VAL A 68 5.83 -6.96 3.83
N GLY A 69 5.55 -8.26 3.72
CA GLY A 69 5.72 -9.22 4.82
C GLY A 69 7.19 -9.44 5.21
N SER A 70 8.10 -9.42 4.22
CA SER A 70 9.55 -9.46 4.49
C SER A 70 10.14 -8.14 5.01
N ARG A 71 9.32 -7.08 5.09
CA ARG A 71 9.75 -5.71 5.43
C ARG A 71 10.81 -5.15 4.47
N TYR A 72 10.92 -5.72 3.28
CA TYR A 72 11.79 -5.21 2.24
C TYR A 72 11.28 -3.88 1.69
N MET A 73 9.95 -3.78 1.54
CA MET A 73 9.26 -2.56 1.16
C MET A 73 8.37 -2.05 2.30
N PRO A 74 8.20 -0.71 2.42
CA PRO A 74 8.92 0.34 1.68
C PRO A 74 10.41 0.37 2.05
N LEU A 75 11.29 0.74 1.10
CA LEU A 75 12.74 0.79 1.35
C LEU A 75 13.06 1.68 2.54
N GLY A 76 13.77 1.15 3.54
CA GLY A 76 14.10 1.87 4.77
C GLY A 76 12.87 2.33 5.59
N ASN A 77 11.68 1.80 5.27
CA ASN A 77 10.39 2.23 5.80
C ASN A 77 10.14 3.74 5.72
N ILE A 78 10.56 4.40 4.63
CA ILE A 78 10.50 5.87 4.47
C ILE A 78 9.10 6.48 4.61
N THR A 79 8.06 5.71 4.36
CA THR A 79 6.65 6.13 4.51
C THR A 79 6.06 5.79 5.87
N ASN A 80 6.87 5.24 6.79
CA ASN A 80 6.48 4.82 8.14
C ASN A 80 5.31 3.82 8.16
N MET A 81 5.31 2.84 7.24
CA MET A 81 4.30 1.77 7.24
C MET A 81 4.43 0.95 8.53
N SER A 82 3.35 0.93 9.29
CA SER A 82 3.19 0.24 10.56
C SER A 82 2.95 -1.26 10.38
N ASP A 83 3.08 -2.01 11.48
CA ASP A 83 2.83 -3.45 11.47
C ASP A 83 1.35 -3.78 11.23
N GLU A 84 0.44 -2.95 11.75
CA GLU A 84 -1.00 -3.09 11.52
C GLU A 84 -1.36 -2.94 10.03
N GLU A 85 -0.74 -1.99 9.33
CA GLU A 85 -0.96 -1.80 7.89
C GLU A 85 -0.38 -2.97 7.07
N ARG A 86 0.74 -3.54 7.51
CA ARG A 86 1.31 -4.76 6.91
C ARG A 86 0.39 -5.96 7.08
N ASP A 87 -0.20 -6.11 8.26
CA ASP A 87 -1.14 -7.20 8.56
C ASP A 87 -2.41 -7.06 7.71
N ILE A 88 -2.89 -5.84 7.46
CA ILE A 88 -3.98 -5.60 6.52
C ILE A 88 -3.60 -6.06 5.11
N ILE A 89 -2.42 -5.72 4.61
CA ILE A 89 -1.97 -6.19 3.27
C ILE A 89 -1.83 -7.72 3.24
N ALA A 90 -1.35 -8.33 4.33
CA ALA A 90 -1.19 -9.78 4.44
C ALA A 90 -2.53 -10.54 4.49
N ALA A 91 -3.55 -9.96 5.11
CA ALA A 91 -4.88 -10.56 5.25
C ALA A 91 -5.77 -10.45 3.99
N TRP A 92 -5.30 -9.75 2.96
CA TRP A 92 -6.04 -9.56 1.71
C TRP A 92 -6.08 -10.84 0.86
N GLU A 93 -7.30 -11.35 0.60
CA GLU A 93 -7.51 -12.64 -0.10
C GLU A 93 -8.10 -12.54 -1.51
N GLU A 94 -8.61 -11.38 -1.91
CA GLU A 94 -9.31 -11.11 -3.19
C GLU A 94 -8.56 -11.61 -4.45
#